data_AF-A0A0R2TDR3-F1
#
_entry.id   AF-A0A0R2TDR3-F1
#
_cell.length_a   1.000
_cell.length_b   1.000
_cell.length_c   1.000
_cell.angle_alpha   90.00
_cell.angle_beta   90.00
_cell.angle_gamma   90.00
#
_symmetry.space_group_name_H-M   'P 1'
#
loop_
_entity.id
_entity.type
_entity.pdbx_description
1 polymer ?
#
loop_
_entity_poly.entity_id
_entity_poly.type
_entity_poly.pdbx_seq_one_letter_code
_entity_poly.pdbx_strand_id
1 'polypeptide(L)'
;MDKLIIEGGVRLEGEIRIAGAKNSALPILAATLLTSDKVTICNLPHLFDITTMLELLGCMGVQPVIDEKLNVEVDSSTITDLSAPYELVKTMRASILVLGPLLAKHKRAEVALPGGCAIGSRPVNLHITALEAMGADIVVEDGYIKASVKDRLKGAHIFMDMVTVTGTENVMMAACLADGQTIIENAAREPEVVDLALCLIAMGADISGHGTDTIVINGVSDLHGCTYSVMPDRIETGTYLIAAAATRGKIKVKDTRPDILEAVLLKLEQAGADVQVGEDWISLDMHGKQPKAVSVRTAPYP
;
A
#
# COMPACT_ATOMS: atom_id res chain seq x y z
N MET A 1 12.63 25.19 -2.92
CA MET A 1 12.28 24.05 -3.79
C MET A 1 13.51 23.67 -4.55
N ASP A 2 13.89 22.40 -4.42
CA ASP A 2 15.02 21.83 -5.13
C ASP A 2 14.70 21.70 -6.61
N LYS A 3 15.74 21.58 -7.44
CA LYS A 3 15.62 21.46 -8.91
C LYS A 3 16.49 20.32 -9.40
N LEU A 4 15.97 19.54 -10.35
CA LEU A 4 16.74 18.55 -11.11
C LEU A 4 17.09 19.14 -12.47
N ILE A 5 18.39 19.30 -12.74
CA ILE A 5 18.92 19.74 -14.05
C ILE A 5 19.43 18.50 -14.77
N ILE A 6 18.88 18.20 -15.95
CA ILE A 6 19.21 17.00 -16.72
C ILE A 6 19.73 17.42 -18.10
N GLU A 7 20.94 16.99 -18.43
CA GLU A 7 21.51 17.11 -19.78
C GLU A 7 21.29 15.79 -20.54
N GLY A 8 20.54 15.85 -21.64
CA GLY A 8 20.18 14.67 -22.43
C GLY A 8 21.29 14.14 -23.33
N GLY A 9 21.01 13.04 -24.02
CA GLY A 9 21.94 12.42 -25.00
C GLY A 9 22.77 11.26 -24.43
N VAL A 10 22.66 10.98 -23.13
CA VAL A 10 23.34 9.86 -22.48
C VAL A 10 22.50 8.59 -22.59
N ARG A 11 23.11 7.53 -23.12
CA ARG A 11 22.56 6.16 -23.12
C ARG A 11 22.77 5.55 -21.73
N LEU A 12 21.70 5.01 -21.12
CA LEU A 12 21.82 4.36 -19.82
C LEU A 12 22.38 2.94 -19.97
N GLU A 13 23.37 2.61 -19.16
CA GLU A 13 23.97 1.28 -19.05
C GLU A 13 24.35 1.02 -17.59
N GLY A 14 23.88 -0.09 -17.02
CA GLY A 14 24.27 -0.48 -15.68
C GLY A 14 23.30 -1.41 -14.97
N GLU A 15 23.41 -1.43 -13.65
CA GLU A 15 22.62 -2.26 -12.77
C GLU A 15 22.24 -1.47 -11.51
N ILE A 16 21.01 -1.67 -11.03
CA ILE A 16 20.51 -1.05 -9.79
C ILE A 16 19.73 -2.08 -8.96
N ARG A 17 19.55 -1.78 -7.67
CA ARG A 17 18.67 -2.52 -6.76
C ARG A 17 17.41 -1.69 -6.51
N ILE A 18 16.27 -2.37 -6.47
CA ILE A 18 14.95 -1.78 -6.26
C ILE A 18 14.64 -1.73 -4.76
N ALA A 19 14.02 -0.63 -4.32
CA ALA A 19 13.58 -0.45 -2.94
C ALA A 19 12.25 -1.17 -2.67
N GLY A 20 11.86 -1.26 -1.40
CA GLY A 20 10.52 -1.74 -1.06
C GLY A 20 9.41 -0.82 -1.57
N ALA A 21 8.25 -1.42 -1.84
CA ALA A 21 7.09 -0.76 -2.40
C ALA A 21 6.52 0.28 -1.43
N LYS A 22 6.54 1.55 -1.83
CA LYS A 22 5.94 2.63 -1.04
C LYS A 22 4.45 2.36 -0.76
N ASN A 23 3.73 1.86 -1.76
CA ASN A 23 2.30 1.60 -1.66
C ASN A 23 1.96 0.34 -0.85
N SER A 24 2.90 -0.58 -0.61
CA SER A 24 2.73 -1.66 0.38
C SER A 24 3.16 -1.23 1.78
N ALA A 25 4.23 -0.45 1.87
CA ALA A 25 4.76 0.05 3.13
C ALA A 25 3.73 0.86 3.94
N LEU A 26 2.96 1.74 3.29
CA LEU A 26 1.96 2.58 3.94
C LEU A 26 0.84 1.79 4.65
N PRO A 27 0.12 0.86 3.99
CA PRO A 27 -0.89 0.05 4.66
C PRO A 27 -0.27 -0.93 5.68
N ILE A 28 0.93 -1.46 5.43
CA ILE A 28 1.62 -2.33 6.40
C ILE A 28 1.97 -1.56 7.68
N LEU A 29 2.45 -0.32 7.57
CA LEU A 29 2.66 0.55 8.72
C LEU A 29 1.35 0.85 9.46
N ALA A 30 0.23 1.05 8.74
CA ALA A 30 -1.07 1.23 9.37
C ALA A 30 -1.56 -0.03 10.09
N ALA A 31 -1.28 -1.22 9.54
CA ALA A 31 -1.67 -2.51 10.12
C ALA A 31 -1.01 -2.77 11.48
N THR A 32 0.14 -2.15 11.78
CA THR A 32 0.79 -2.26 13.10
C THR A 32 -0.14 -1.85 14.25
N LEU A 33 -1.08 -0.93 13.99
CA LEU A 33 -2.10 -0.47 14.95
C LEU A 33 -3.10 -1.57 15.37
N LEU A 34 -3.13 -2.72 14.70
CA LEU A 34 -4.03 -3.83 15.02
C LEU A 34 -3.55 -4.68 16.21
N THR A 35 -2.30 -4.53 16.63
CA THR A 35 -1.72 -5.28 17.75
C THR A 35 -1.12 -4.34 18.80
N SER A 36 -0.95 -4.86 20.01
CA SER A 36 -0.17 -4.20 21.06
C SER A 36 1.22 -4.81 21.20
N ASP A 37 1.52 -5.86 20.44
CA ASP A 37 2.85 -6.42 20.34
C ASP A 37 3.71 -5.58 19.38
N LYS A 38 5.03 -5.74 19.49
CA LYS A 38 5.96 -5.07 18.59
C LYS A 38 5.92 -5.69 17.19
N VAL A 39 5.91 -4.85 16.16
CA VAL A 39 6.01 -5.25 14.76
C VAL A 39 7.25 -4.62 14.14
N THR A 40 8.11 -5.43 13.51
CA THR A 40 9.31 -4.95 12.81
C THR A 40 9.07 -4.99 11.30
N ILE A 41 9.13 -3.83 10.65
CA ILE A 41 8.97 -3.69 9.20
C ILE A 41 10.33 -3.46 8.55
N CYS A 42 10.71 -4.38 7.67
CA CYS A 42 11.97 -4.36 6.92
C CYS A 42 11.74 -3.86 5.49
N ASN A 43 12.84 -3.47 4.83
CA ASN A 43 12.83 -3.02 3.43
C ASN A 43 11.92 -1.81 3.16
N LEU A 44 11.83 -0.86 4.09
CA LEU A 44 11.08 0.37 3.87
C LEU A 44 11.85 1.32 2.94
N PRO A 45 11.21 1.93 1.93
CA PRO A 45 11.87 2.90 1.09
C PRO A 45 12.07 4.24 1.82
N HIS A 46 13.20 4.91 1.60
CA HIS A 46 13.46 6.22 2.18
C HIS A 46 12.76 7.33 1.36
N LEU A 47 11.46 7.52 1.62
CA LEU A 47 10.60 8.47 0.91
C LEU A 47 9.80 9.34 1.87
N PHE A 48 9.43 10.55 1.43
CA PHE A 48 8.71 11.52 2.24
C PHE A 48 7.35 11.01 2.76
N ASP A 49 6.62 10.21 1.97
CA ASP A 49 5.37 9.58 2.40
C ASP A 49 5.61 8.62 3.58
N ILE A 50 6.73 7.87 3.60
CA ILE A 50 7.07 7.00 4.72
C ILE A 50 7.38 7.83 5.96
N THR A 51 8.17 8.90 5.82
CA THR A 51 8.42 9.84 6.91
C THR A 51 7.11 10.42 7.46
N THR A 52 6.18 10.80 6.59
CA THR A 52 4.86 11.35 6.98
C THR A 52 4.01 10.31 7.72
N MET A 53 4.04 9.05 7.29
CA MET A 53 3.34 7.96 7.98
C MET A 53 3.92 7.69 9.37
N LEU A 54 5.25 7.72 9.51
CA LEU A 54 5.91 7.57 10.82
C LEU A 54 5.61 8.75 11.74
N GLU A 55 5.57 9.98 11.21
CA GLU A 55 5.15 11.17 11.95
C GLU A 55 3.68 11.08 12.39
N LEU A 56 2.80 10.57 11.53
CA LEU A 56 1.39 10.34 11.86
C LEU A 56 1.23 9.36 13.02
N LEU A 57 1.94 8.22 12.99
CA LEU A 57 1.99 7.27 14.11
C LEU A 57 2.55 7.96 15.38
N GLY A 58 3.59 8.78 15.22
CA GLY A 58 4.15 9.65 16.26
C GLY A 58 3.10 10.53 16.95
N CYS A 59 2.26 11.21 16.17
CA CYS A 59 1.18 12.05 16.70
C CYS A 59 0.15 11.26 17.51
N MET A 60 -0.07 9.98 17.18
CA MET A 60 -0.97 9.09 17.91
C MET A 60 -0.38 8.58 19.24
N GLY A 61 0.90 8.85 19.52
CA GLY A 61 1.61 8.38 20.71
C GLY A 61 2.41 7.08 20.48
N VAL A 62 2.44 6.57 19.25
CA VAL A 62 3.27 5.43 18.85
C VAL A 62 4.67 5.95 18.55
N GLN A 63 5.73 5.33 19.10
CA GLN A 63 7.10 5.74 18.84
C GLN A 63 7.83 4.71 17.97
N PRO A 64 7.94 4.93 16.65
CA PRO A 64 8.73 4.06 15.80
C PRO A 64 10.22 4.18 16.13
N VAL A 65 10.90 3.05 16.23
CA VAL A 65 12.35 2.96 16.43
C VAL A 65 12.99 2.45 15.14
N ILE A 66 13.97 3.18 14.62
CA ILE A 66 14.74 2.77 13.44
C ILE A 66 16.00 2.05 13.91
N ASP A 67 16.19 0.80 13.48
CA ASP A 67 17.37 0.00 13.84
C ASP A 67 18.59 0.30 12.94
N GLU A 68 19.73 -0.34 13.23
CA GLU A 68 20.97 -0.17 12.47
C GLU A 68 20.87 -0.61 11.00
N LYS A 69 19.88 -1.43 10.66
CA LYS A 69 19.62 -1.96 9.31
C LYS A 69 18.51 -1.17 8.60
N LEU A 70 18.08 -0.05 9.16
CA LEU A 70 16.96 0.77 8.66
C LEU A 70 15.61 0.06 8.68
N ASN A 71 15.45 -0.99 9.51
CA ASN A 71 14.13 -1.53 9.81
C ASN A 71 13.43 -0.61 10.80
N VAL A 72 12.11 -0.58 10.73
CA VAL A 72 11.27 0.20 11.65
C VAL A 72 10.55 -0.75 12.59
N GLU A 73 10.87 -0.68 13.87
CA GLU A 73 10.09 -1.32 14.93
C GLU A 73 8.97 -0.37 15.39
N VAL A 74 7.74 -0.86 15.38
CA VAL A 74 6.55 -0.12 15.82
C VAL A 74 5.94 -0.84 17.03
N ASP A 75 5.78 -0.10 18.13
CA ASP A 75 5.08 -0.53 19.34
C ASP A 75 3.81 0.30 19.52
N SER A 76 2.66 -0.24 19.10
CA SER A 76 1.37 0.45 19.18
C SER A 76 0.71 0.34 20.56
N SER A 77 1.33 -0.32 21.54
CA SER A 77 0.80 -0.36 22.92
C SER A 77 0.80 1.00 23.61
N THR A 78 1.62 1.94 23.13
CA THR A 78 1.78 3.29 23.69
C THR A 78 0.81 4.31 23.10
N ILE A 79 -0.12 3.91 22.25
CA ILE A 79 -1.07 4.82 21.61
C ILE A 79 -1.91 5.58 22.64
N THR A 80 -2.00 6.91 22.48
CA THR A 80 -2.71 7.82 23.39
C THR A 80 -3.78 8.65 22.68
N ASP A 81 -3.66 8.83 21.37
CA ASP A 81 -4.61 9.57 20.56
C ASP A 81 -5.06 8.72 19.36
N LEU A 82 -6.37 8.74 19.09
CA LEU A 82 -7.01 7.99 18.00
C LEU A 82 -7.37 8.91 16.83
N SER A 83 -6.68 10.05 16.73
CA SER A 83 -6.90 11.07 15.71
C SER A 83 -5.76 11.10 14.67
N ALA A 84 -6.13 11.31 13.40
CA ALA A 84 -5.22 11.60 12.30
C ALA A 84 -5.42 13.05 11.85
N PRO A 85 -4.51 13.97 12.20
CA PRO A 85 -4.73 15.40 12.06
C PRO A 85 -4.69 15.87 10.61
N TYR A 86 -5.49 16.91 10.30
CA TYR A 86 -5.58 17.50 8.97
C TYR A 86 -4.23 17.92 8.37
N GLU A 87 -3.30 18.42 9.19
CA GLU A 87 -1.99 18.90 8.72
C GLU A 87 -1.16 17.81 8.04
N LEU A 88 -1.29 16.54 8.46
CA LEU A 88 -0.62 15.39 7.85
C LEU A 88 -1.49 14.74 6.76
N VAL A 89 -2.80 14.68 6.96
CA VAL A 89 -3.71 14.08 5.97
C VAL A 89 -3.75 14.89 4.67
N LYS A 90 -3.61 16.22 4.73
CA LYS A 90 -3.58 17.07 3.54
C LYS A 90 -2.30 16.88 2.71
N THR A 91 -1.20 16.44 3.32
CA THR A 91 0.08 16.19 2.63
C THR A 91 0.13 14.78 2.07
N MET A 92 -0.47 13.81 2.77
CA MET A 92 -0.50 12.40 2.36
C MET A 92 -1.90 11.82 2.45
N ARG A 93 -2.55 11.64 1.30
CA ARG A 93 -3.91 11.07 1.22
C ARG A 93 -4.01 9.63 1.75
N ALA A 94 -2.90 8.87 1.71
CA ALA A 94 -2.85 7.50 2.23
C ALA A 94 -3.05 7.42 3.75
N SER A 95 -2.98 8.53 4.48
CA SER A 95 -3.28 8.61 5.91
C SER A 95 -4.68 8.08 6.27
N ILE A 96 -5.62 7.99 5.32
CA ILE A 96 -6.92 7.34 5.56
C ILE A 96 -6.82 5.87 5.95
N LEU A 97 -5.71 5.19 5.64
CA LEU A 97 -5.50 3.77 5.94
C LEU A 97 -5.44 3.46 7.44
N VAL A 98 -5.26 4.45 8.31
CA VAL A 98 -5.33 4.26 9.77
C VAL A 98 -6.76 4.10 10.27
N LEU A 99 -7.78 4.49 9.48
CA LEU A 99 -9.19 4.47 9.90
C LEU A 99 -9.67 3.07 10.31
N GLY A 100 -9.47 2.09 9.42
CA GLY A 100 -9.87 0.70 9.63
C GLY A 100 -9.20 0.05 10.85
N PRO A 101 -7.85 0.05 10.96
CA PRO A 101 -7.18 -0.58 12.08
C PRO A 101 -7.44 0.13 13.43
N LEU A 102 -7.52 1.46 13.46
CA LEU A 102 -7.92 2.19 14.68
C LEU A 102 -9.33 1.80 15.13
N LEU A 103 -10.29 1.79 14.19
CA LEU A 103 -11.67 1.43 14.51
C LEU A 103 -11.79 -0.02 14.97
N ALA A 104 -11.06 -0.95 14.34
CA ALA A 104 -11.12 -2.36 14.68
C ALA A 104 -10.47 -2.69 16.04
N LYS A 105 -9.32 -2.05 16.36
CA LYS A 105 -8.60 -2.29 17.63
C LYS A 105 -9.12 -1.45 18.79
N HIS A 106 -9.36 -0.17 18.55
CA HIS A 106 -9.67 0.82 19.59
C HIS A 106 -11.13 1.27 19.59
N LYS A 107 -11.95 0.75 18.67
CA LYS A 107 -13.41 0.99 18.58
C LYS A 107 -13.79 2.43 18.25
N ARG A 108 -12.81 3.30 18.03
CA ARG A 108 -12.95 4.72 17.70
C ARG A 108 -11.80 5.16 16.81
N ALA A 109 -12.09 6.08 15.91
CA ALA A 109 -11.11 6.74 15.08
C ALA A 109 -11.63 8.11 14.64
N GLU A 110 -10.75 9.10 14.57
CA GLU A 110 -11.06 10.42 14.03
C GLU A 110 -10.04 10.78 12.95
N VAL A 111 -10.41 10.69 11.67
CA VAL A 111 -9.47 10.86 10.56
C VAL A 111 -9.91 12.02 9.70
N ALA A 112 -9.03 13.01 9.48
CA ALA A 112 -9.37 14.13 8.61
C ALA A 112 -9.74 13.65 7.20
N LEU A 113 -10.66 14.33 6.54
CA LEU A 113 -11.01 14.05 5.15
C LEU A 113 -9.86 14.46 4.24
N PRO A 114 -9.34 13.55 3.39
CA PRO A 114 -8.40 13.95 2.37
C PRO A 114 -9.05 14.94 1.40
N GLY A 115 -8.37 16.06 1.15
CA GLY A 115 -8.83 17.08 0.21
C GLY A 115 -8.83 16.62 -1.26
N GLY A 116 -9.07 17.58 -2.15
CA GLY A 116 -9.02 17.35 -3.59
C GLY A 116 -7.64 16.90 -4.08
N CYS A 117 -7.60 15.98 -5.05
CA CYS A 117 -6.36 15.51 -5.66
C CYS A 117 -6.25 16.05 -7.09
N ALA A 118 -5.09 16.59 -7.47
CA ALA A 118 -4.86 17.15 -8.80
C ALA A 118 -4.97 16.12 -9.95
N ILE A 119 -4.88 14.83 -9.65
CA ILE A 119 -4.99 13.74 -10.63
C ILE A 119 -6.46 13.48 -11.02
N GLY A 120 -7.42 13.73 -10.12
CA GLY A 120 -8.84 13.47 -10.35
C GLY A 120 -9.64 13.27 -9.07
N SER A 121 -10.95 13.09 -9.22
CA SER A 121 -11.84 12.78 -8.09
C SER A 121 -11.51 11.40 -7.53
N ARG A 122 -11.23 11.36 -6.23
CA ARG A 122 -11.05 10.13 -5.46
C ARG A 122 -11.96 10.27 -4.26
N PRO A 123 -13.18 9.75 -4.30
CA PRO A 123 -14.05 9.82 -3.12
C PRO A 123 -13.61 8.78 -2.08
N VAL A 124 -13.93 9.03 -0.81
CA VAL A 124 -13.66 8.08 0.30
C VAL A 124 -14.94 7.37 0.75
N ASN A 125 -16.04 7.54 0.01
CA ASN A 125 -17.36 6.99 0.31
C ASN A 125 -17.32 5.47 0.49
N LEU A 126 -16.53 4.75 -0.30
CA LEU A 126 -16.41 3.29 -0.19
C LEU A 126 -15.76 2.86 1.13
N HIS A 127 -14.83 3.63 1.68
CA HIS A 127 -14.27 3.35 3.00
C HIS A 127 -15.34 3.46 4.09
N ILE A 128 -16.16 4.51 4.00
CA ILE A 128 -17.20 4.82 4.99
C ILE A 128 -18.32 3.77 4.92
N THR A 129 -18.92 3.62 3.74
CA THR A 129 -20.05 2.70 3.53
C THR A 129 -19.70 1.24 3.85
N ALA A 130 -18.47 0.80 3.57
CA ALA A 130 -18.02 -0.53 3.94
C ALA A 130 -17.89 -0.72 5.45
N LEU A 131 -17.36 0.26 6.18
CA LEU A 131 -17.25 0.20 7.64
C LEU A 131 -18.62 0.34 8.32
N GLU A 132 -19.54 1.14 7.77
CA GLU A 132 -20.95 1.21 8.19
C GLU A 132 -21.66 -0.14 8.00
N ALA A 133 -21.42 -0.84 6.88
CA ALA A 133 -21.93 -2.19 6.65
C ALA A 133 -21.40 -3.21 7.68
N MET A 134 -20.22 -2.94 8.26
CA MET A 134 -19.65 -3.71 9.38
C MET A 134 -20.14 -3.23 10.75
N GLY A 135 -21.13 -2.34 10.81
CA GLY A 135 -21.76 -1.87 12.04
C GLY A 135 -21.08 -0.69 12.73
N ALA A 136 -20.24 0.07 12.02
CA ALA A 136 -19.70 1.32 12.53
C ALA A 136 -20.72 2.46 12.45
N ASP A 137 -20.79 3.28 13.49
CA ASP A 137 -21.43 4.60 13.45
C ASP A 137 -20.39 5.62 12.98
N ILE A 138 -20.62 6.21 11.79
CA ILE A 138 -19.71 7.19 11.19
C ILE A 138 -20.44 8.51 10.94
N VAL A 139 -19.83 9.61 11.39
CA VAL A 139 -20.30 10.96 11.14
C VAL A 139 -19.18 11.77 10.50
N VAL A 140 -19.50 12.50 9.44
CA VAL A 140 -18.59 13.44 8.80
C VAL A 140 -18.94 14.85 9.27
N GLU A 141 -18.08 15.45 10.07
CA GLU A 141 -18.29 16.77 10.69
C GLU A 141 -16.97 17.54 10.73
N ASP A 142 -17.01 18.84 10.47
CA ASP A 142 -15.84 19.75 10.50
C ASP A 142 -14.62 19.29 9.67
N GLY A 143 -14.87 18.52 8.61
CA GLY A 143 -13.79 17.98 7.76
C GLY A 143 -13.12 16.74 8.33
N TYR A 144 -13.70 16.08 9.34
CA TYR A 144 -13.24 14.82 9.91
C TYR A 144 -14.26 13.70 9.73
N ILE A 145 -13.74 12.49 9.52
CA ILE A 145 -14.47 11.23 9.62
C ILE A 145 -14.36 10.78 11.09
N LYS A 146 -15.44 10.92 11.85
CA LYS A 146 -15.55 10.45 13.23
C LYS A 146 -16.26 9.11 13.22
N ALA A 147 -15.53 8.03 13.47
CA ALA A 147 -16.05 6.66 13.45
C ALA A 147 -16.01 6.04 14.85
N SER A 148 -17.05 5.28 15.19
CA SER A 148 -17.08 4.50 16.43
C SER A 148 -17.88 3.21 16.27
N VAL A 149 -17.58 2.21 17.09
CA VAL A 149 -18.37 0.99 17.22
C VAL A 149 -18.51 0.65 18.70
N LYS A 150 -19.68 0.15 19.12
CA LYS A 150 -19.93 -0.13 20.54
C LYS A 150 -19.02 -1.25 21.08
N ASP A 151 -18.97 -2.36 20.36
CA ASP A 151 -18.24 -3.56 20.77
C ASP A 151 -17.13 -3.89 19.78
N ARG A 152 -17.39 -4.79 18.83
CA ARG A 152 -16.50 -5.09 17.70
C ARG A 152 -17.29 -4.80 16.42
N LEU A 153 -16.56 -4.47 15.36
CA LEU A 153 -17.12 -4.53 14.01
C LEU A 153 -17.68 -5.93 13.76
N LYS A 154 -18.67 -6.05 12.89
CA LYS A 154 -19.28 -7.31 12.48
C LYS A 154 -18.80 -7.70 11.10
N GLY A 155 -18.68 -9.00 10.88
CA GLY A 155 -18.50 -9.56 9.56
C GLY A 155 -19.63 -9.12 8.63
N ALA A 156 -19.29 -8.78 7.39
CA ALA A 156 -20.24 -8.28 6.40
C ALA A 156 -19.90 -8.78 4.99
N HIS A 157 -20.90 -8.84 4.13
CA HIS A 157 -20.71 -9.05 2.70
C HIS A 157 -20.71 -7.69 2.00
N ILE A 158 -19.56 -7.31 1.45
CA ILE A 158 -19.30 -5.96 0.91
C ILE A 158 -18.97 -6.11 -0.58
N PHE A 159 -19.83 -5.56 -1.43
CA PHE A 159 -19.54 -5.42 -2.85
C PHE A 159 -18.94 -4.04 -3.13
N MET A 160 -17.74 -4.00 -3.73
CA MET A 160 -17.08 -2.76 -4.10
C MET A 160 -17.58 -2.28 -5.46
N ASP A 161 -18.43 -1.24 -5.50
CA ASP A 161 -19.00 -0.70 -6.76
C ASP A 161 -17.93 -0.30 -7.81
N MET A 162 -16.74 0.04 -7.34
CA MET A 162 -15.55 0.26 -8.16
C MET A 162 -14.34 -0.32 -7.45
N VAL A 163 -13.38 -0.84 -8.22
CA VAL A 163 -12.12 -1.35 -7.68
C VAL A 163 -11.37 -0.19 -7.00
N THR A 164 -11.09 -0.37 -5.71
CA THR A 164 -10.38 0.61 -4.88
C THR A 164 -9.31 -0.09 -4.04
N VAL A 165 -8.05 0.26 -4.28
CA VAL A 165 -6.90 -0.33 -3.57
C VAL A 165 -7.00 0.00 -2.08
N THR A 166 -6.96 1.28 -1.73
CA THR A 166 -7.00 1.71 -0.32
C THR A 166 -8.33 1.36 0.37
N GLY A 167 -9.44 1.29 -0.37
CA GLY A 167 -10.71 0.84 0.18
C GLY A 167 -10.68 -0.63 0.57
N THR A 168 -10.12 -1.48 -0.31
CA THR A 168 -9.92 -2.91 -0.04
C THR A 168 -9.00 -3.12 1.15
N GLU A 169 -7.85 -2.42 1.20
CA GLU A 169 -6.88 -2.49 2.29
C GLU A 169 -7.49 -2.11 3.65
N ASN A 170 -8.24 -0.99 3.68
CA ASN A 170 -8.84 -0.48 4.90
C ASN A 170 -9.90 -1.42 5.48
N VAL A 171 -10.74 -1.99 4.61
CA VAL A 171 -11.77 -2.98 5.00
C VAL A 171 -11.11 -4.30 5.41
N MET A 172 -10.07 -4.74 4.70
CA MET A 172 -9.33 -5.95 5.05
C MET A 172 -8.71 -5.86 6.45
N MET A 173 -8.02 -4.75 6.76
CA MET A 173 -7.47 -4.50 8.10
C MET A 173 -8.58 -4.49 9.16
N ALA A 174 -9.70 -3.81 8.88
CA ALA A 174 -10.81 -3.72 9.83
C ALA A 174 -11.47 -5.09 10.11
N ALA A 175 -11.60 -5.92 9.06
CA ALA A 175 -12.21 -7.24 9.13
C ALA A 175 -11.41 -8.25 9.94
N CYS A 176 -10.09 -8.09 10.05
CA CYS A 176 -9.23 -9.01 10.81
C CYS A 176 -9.64 -9.14 12.28
N LEU A 177 -10.18 -8.08 12.89
CA LEU A 177 -10.67 -8.08 14.28
C LEU A 177 -12.20 -7.95 14.36
N ALA A 178 -12.93 -8.13 13.26
CA ALA A 178 -14.38 -8.16 13.31
C ALA A 178 -14.91 -9.44 14.00
N ASP A 179 -16.19 -9.46 14.37
CA ASP A 179 -16.90 -10.65 14.83
C ASP A 179 -17.65 -11.28 13.65
N GLY A 180 -17.20 -12.47 13.23
CA GLY A 180 -17.74 -13.20 12.08
C GLY A 180 -16.87 -13.09 10.83
N GLN A 181 -17.45 -13.46 9.69
CA GLN A 181 -16.79 -13.49 8.39
C GLN A 181 -17.12 -12.25 7.58
N THR A 182 -16.11 -11.64 6.98
CA THR A 182 -16.25 -10.59 5.98
C THR A 182 -15.88 -11.12 4.60
N ILE A 183 -16.71 -10.82 3.61
CA ILE A 183 -16.45 -11.14 2.19
C ILE A 183 -16.39 -9.82 1.44
N ILE A 184 -15.25 -9.54 0.81
CA ILE A 184 -15.06 -8.37 -0.06
C ILE A 184 -15.13 -8.86 -1.50
N GLU A 185 -16.18 -8.48 -2.23
CA GLU A 185 -16.34 -8.75 -3.66
C GLU A 185 -15.92 -7.55 -4.51
N ASN A 186 -15.41 -7.84 -5.71
CA ASN A 186 -14.78 -6.87 -6.61
C ASN A 186 -13.60 -6.14 -5.93
N ALA A 187 -12.85 -6.89 -5.11
CA ALA A 187 -11.68 -6.42 -4.39
C ALA A 187 -10.54 -6.01 -5.34
N ALA A 188 -9.70 -5.10 -4.87
CA ALA A 188 -8.44 -4.78 -5.51
C ALA A 188 -7.49 -6.00 -5.50
N ARG A 189 -6.80 -6.22 -6.62
CA ARG A 189 -5.94 -7.39 -6.86
C ARG A 189 -4.46 -7.04 -6.94
N GLU A 190 -4.15 -5.77 -6.74
CA GLU A 190 -2.82 -5.22 -6.79
C GLU A 190 -1.86 -5.99 -5.88
N PRO A 191 -0.58 -6.18 -6.28
CA PRO A 191 0.41 -6.85 -5.46
C PRO A 191 0.56 -6.26 -4.05
N GLU A 192 0.30 -4.97 -3.88
CA GLU A 192 0.31 -4.29 -2.58
C GLU A 192 -0.78 -4.81 -1.62
N VAL A 193 -1.96 -5.17 -2.15
CA VAL A 193 -3.07 -5.76 -1.38
C VAL A 193 -2.72 -7.18 -0.93
N VAL A 194 -2.03 -7.93 -1.81
CA VAL A 194 -1.49 -9.26 -1.49
C VAL A 194 -0.44 -9.15 -0.38
N ASP A 195 0.49 -8.20 -0.49
CA ASP A 195 1.55 -8.00 0.50
C ASP A 195 1.00 -7.60 1.88
N LEU A 196 -0.02 -6.73 1.92
CA LEU A 196 -0.74 -6.43 3.15
C LEU A 196 -1.40 -7.67 3.75
N ALA A 197 -2.09 -8.47 2.94
CA ALA A 197 -2.74 -9.70 3.42
C ALA A 197 -1.73 -10.68 4.01
N LEU A 198 -0.57 -10.85 3.36
CA LEU A 198 0.51 -11.70 3.85
C LEU A 198 1.11 -11.18 5.17
N CYS A 199 1.25 -9.86 5.33
CA CYS A 199 1.64 -9.26 6.61
C CYS A 199 0.61 -9.53 7.70
N LEU A 200 -0.68 -9.33 7.42
CA LEU A 200 -1.77 -9.59 8.38
C LEU A 200 -1.84 -11.08 8.76
N ILE A 201 -1.62 -12.00 7.80
CA ILE A 201 -1.54 -13.45 8.06
C ILE A 201 -0.32 -13.76 8.95
N ALA A 202 0.83 -13.12 8.72
CA ALA A 202 2.00 -13.27 9.57
C ALA A 202 1.76 -12.76 11.02
N MET A 203 0.84 -11.80 11.18
CA MET A 203 0.33 -11.34 12.49
C MET A 203 -0.75 -12.27 13.08
N GLY A 204 -1.19 -13.30 12.37
CA GLY A 204 -2.18 -14.27 12.84
C GLY A 204 -3.61 -14.09 12.31
N ALA A 205 -3.82 -13.26 11.28
CA ALA A 205 -5.12 -13.12 10.63
C ALA A 205 -5.48 -14.36 9.80
N ASP A 206 -6.78 -14.63 9.66
CA ASP A 206 -7.31 -15.66 8.76
C ASP A 206 -7.89 -14.99 7.50
N ILE A 207 -7.08 -14.94 6.43
CA ILE A 207 -7.40 -14.28 5.16
C ILE A 207 -7.15 -15.25 4.01
N SER A 208 -8.12 -15.37 3.10
CA SER A 208 -8.01 -16.16 1.88
C SER A 208 -8.54 -15.39 0.66
N GLY A 209 -8.12 -15.78 -0.54
CA GLY A 209 -8.53 -15.13 -1.79
C GLY A 209 -7.84 -13.81 -2.10
N HIS A 210 -6.86 -13.38 -1.28
CA HIS A 210 -6.05 -12.19 -1.56
C HIS A 210 -5.32 -12.33 -2.92
N GLY A 211 -5.46 -11.33 -3.78
CA GLY A 211 -5.01 -11.37 -5.19
C GLY A 211 -6.09 -11.82 -6.19
N THR A 212 -7.28 -12.21 -5.70
CA THR A 212 -8.47 -12.47 -6.53
C THR A 212 -9.51 -11.36 -6.34
N ASP A 213 -10.60 -11.41 -7.11
CA ASP A 213 -11.71 -10.45 -7.00
C ASP A 213 -12.54 -10.64 -5.72
N THR A 214 -12.35 -11.74 -4.99
CA THR A 214 -13.08 -12.09 -3.78
C THR A 214 -12.11 -12.39 -2.65
N ILE A 215 -12.13 -11.57 -1.59
CA ILE A 215 -11.30 -11.78 -0.40
C ILE A 215 -12.21 -12.16 0.76
N VAL A 216 -11.90 -13.27 1.43
CA VAL A 216 -12.63 -13.76 2.59
C VAL A 216 -11.75 -13.62 3.82
N ILE A 217 -12.26 -12.94 4.85
CA ILE A 217 -11.58 -12.70 6.12
C ILE A 217 -12.45 -13.26 7.24
N ASN A 218 -11.91 -14.19 8.04
CA ASN A 218 -12.54 -14.62 9.28
C ASN A 218 -11.94 -13.82 10.43
N GLY A 219 -12.75 -13.02 11.11
CA GLY A 219 -12.28 -12.21 12.22
C GLY A 219 -11.73 -13.06 13.37
N VAL A 220 -10.54 -12.70 13.87
CA VAL A 220 -9.85 -13.37 14.97
C VAL A 220 -9.91 -12.52 16.24
N SER A 221 -9.71 -13.12 17.42
CA SER A 221 -9.82 -12.37 18.68
C SER A 221 -8.79 -11.24 18.76
N ASP A 222 -7.55 -11.54 18.37
CA ASP A 222 -6.37 -10.69 18.49
C ASP A 222 -5.37 -11.00 17.37
N LEU A 223 -4.52 -10.03 17.09
CA LEU A 223 -3.35 -10.16 16.22
C LEU A 223 -2.06 -9.96 17.04
N HIS A 224 -0.96 -10.51 16.54
CA HIS A 224 0.32 -10.60 17.22
C HIS A 224 1.44 -9.85 16.48
N GLY A 225 2.54 -9.64 17.19
CA GLY A 225 3.75 -9.05 16.63
C GLY A 225 4.41 -9.97 15.60
N CYS A 226 5.03 -9.39 14.58
CA CYS A 226 5.80 -10.13 13.58
C CYS A 226 6.98 -9.31 13.06
N THR A 227 7.89 -9.97 12.34
CA THR A 227 8.86 -9.31 11.47
C THR A 227 8.44 -9.54 10.02
N TYR A 228 8.27 -8.47 9.26
CA TYR A 228 7.77 -8.54 7.88
C TYR A 228 8.62 -7.66 6.95
N SER A 229 8.97 -8.17 5.77
CA SER A 229 9.73 -7.41 4.77
C SER A 229 8.82 -6.98 3.64
N VAL A 230 8.76 -5.67 3.39
CA VAL A 230 7.92 -5.11 2.32
C VAL A 230 8.38 -5.63 0.95
N MET A 231 7.41 -5.95 0.08
CA MET A 231 7.67 -6.40 -1.29
C MET A 231 8.45 -5.35 -2.11
N PRO A 232 9.11 -5.70 -3.22
CA PRO A 232 9.81 -4.72 -4.05
C PRO A 232 8.86 -3.79 -4.83
N ASP A 233 9.29 -2.56 -5.09
CA ASP A 233 8.49 -1.55 -5.78
C ASP A 233 8.40 -1.79 -7.29
N ARG A 234 7.25 -2.29 -7.74
CA ARG A 234 6.97 -2.51 -9.18
C ARG A 234 6.93 -1.23 -10.01
N ILE A 235 6.61 -0.08 -9.41
CA ILE A 235 6.55 1.21 -10.10
C ILE A 235 7.95 1.76 -10.29
N GLU A 236 8.80 1.68 -9.26
CA GLU A 236 10.23 2.00 -9.37
C GLU A 236 10.90 1.10 -10.42
N THR A 237 10.65 -0.21 -10.34
CA THR A 237 11.15 -1.21 -11.31
C THR A 237 10.80 -0.80 -12.75
N GLY A 238 9.51 -0.58 -13.02
CA GLY A 238 9.04 -0.17 -14.34
C GLY A 238 9.63 1.17 -14.79
N THR A 239 9.80 2.13 -13.88
CA THR A 239 10.36 3.46 -14.18
C THR A 239 11.78 3.34 -14.73
N TYR A 240 12.64 2.55 -14.09
CA TYR A 240 14.03 2.39 -14.55
C TYR A 240 14.14 1.55 -15.82
N LEU A 241 13.29 0.54 -15.99
CA LEU A 241 13.19 -0.21 -17.24
C LEU A 241 12.79 0.71 -18.41
N ILE A 242 11.80 1.59 -18.21
CA ILE A 242 11.36 2.57 -19.21
C ILE A 242 12.46 3.60 -19.49
N ALA A 243 13.19 4.07 -18.47
CA ALA A 243 14.31 5.00 -18.66
C ALA A 243 15.41 4.38 -19.54
N ALA A 244 15.78 3.13 -19.29
CA ALA A 244 16.73 2.40 -20.13
C ALA A 244 16.18 2.23 -21.55
N ALA A 245 14.90 1.87 -21.71
CA ALA A 245 14.28 1.73 -23.01
C ALA A 245 14.28 3.06 -23.82
N ALA A 246 13.88 4.17 -23.18
CA ALA A 246 13.81 5.48 -23.79
C ALA A 246 15.18 6.01 -24.25
N THR A 247 16.23 5.71 -23.49
CA THR A 247 17.62 6.08 -23.84
C THR A 247 18.30 5.06 -24.75
N ARG A 248 17.55 4.04 -25.23
CA ARG A 248 18.05 2.94 -26.07
C ARG A 248 19.16 2.14 -25.39
N GLY A 249 19.19 2.21 -24.06
CA GLY A 249 20.17 1.64 -23.16
C GLY A 249 19.99 0.16 -22.90
N LYS A 250 20.66 -0.28 -21.84
CA LYS A 250 20.44 -1.57 -21.20
C LYS A 250 20.54 -1.44 -19.70
N ILE A 251 19.74 -2.19 -18.97
CA ILE A 251 19.75 -2.17 -17.51
C ILE A 251 19.48 -3.57 -16.96
N LYS A 252 20.03 -3.85 -15.78
CA LYS A 252 19.57 -4.92 -14.91
C LYS A 252 19.03 -4.33 -13.62
N VAL A 253 17.76 -4.58 -13.32
CA VAL A 253 17.13 -4.22 -12.05
C VAL A 253 17.09 -5.48 -11.17
N LYS A 254 17.63 -5.38 -9.97
CA LYS A 254 17.73 -6.45 -8.96
C LYS A 254 16.80 -6.20 -7.78
N ASP A 255 16.62 -7.24 -6.97
CA ASP A 255 15.75 -7.25 -5.79
C ASP A 255 14.32 -6.85 -6.19
N THR A 256 13.83 -7.41 -7.29
CA THR A 256 12.49 -7.16 -7.81
C THR A 256 11.84 -8.46 -8.25
N ARG A 257 10.59 -8.42 -8.69
CA ARG A 257 9.82 -9.58 -9.13
C ARG A 257 9.20 -9.33 -10.49
N PRO A 258 9.36 -10.22 -11.50
CA PRO A 258 8.76 -10.02 -12.82
C PRO A 258 7.22 -10.11 -12.82
N ASP A 259 6.65 -10.97 -11.97
CA ASP A 259 5.22 -11.31 -11.96
C ASP A 259 4.32 -10.13 -11.49
N ILE A 260 4.88 -9.18 -10.74
CA ILE A 260 4.15 -8.02 -10.21
C ILE A 260 4.02 -6.87 -11.21
N LEU A 261 4.58 -6.99 -12.43
CA LEU A 261 4.50 -5.98 -13.49
C LEU A 261 4.46 -6.54 -14.91
N GLU A 262 3.94 -7.77 -15.10
CA GLU A 262 3.90 -8.46 -16.40
C GLU A 262 3.35 -7.60 -17.55
N ALA A 263 2.25 -6.86 -17.32
CA ALA A 263 1.67 -5.96 -18.31
C ALA A 263 2.64 -4.89 -18.82
N VAL A 264 3.53 -4.39 -17.95
CA VAL A 264 4.57 -3.42 -18.31
C VAL A 264 5.66 -4.09 -19.15
N LEU A 265 6.10 -5.29 -18.76
CA LEU A 265 7.13 -6.06 -19.47
C LEU A 265 6.68 -6.38 -20.90
N LEU A 266 5.46 -6.89 -21.07
CA LEU A 266 4.89 -7.18 -22.38
C LEU A 266 4.83 -5.94 -23.28
N LYS A 267 4.59 -4.75 -22.71
CA LYS A 267 4.58 -3.49 -23.47
C LYS A 267 5.98 -3.03 -23.86
N LEU A 268 6.98 -3.26 -23.02
CA LEU A 268 8.38 -2.99 -23.35
C LEU A 268 8.87 -3.91 -24.48
N GLU A 269 8.51 -5.19 -24.44
CA GLU A 269 8.80 -6.16 -25.51
C GLU A 269 8.11 -5.75 -26.83
N GLN A 270 6.84 -5.35 -26.78
CA GLN A 270 6.12 -4.82 -27.96
C GLN A 270 6.81 -3.56 -28.53
N ALA A 271 7.41 -2.74 -27.66
CA ALA A 271 8.20 -1.57 -28.06
C ALA A 271 9.57 -1.96 -28.65
N GLY A 272 9.96 -3.23 -28.59
CA GLY A 272 11.18 -3.78 -29.19
C GLY A 272 12.34 -3.98 -28.22
N ALA A 273 12.09 -3.93 -26.91
CA ALA A 273 13.06 -4.30 -25.89
C ALA A 273 13.30 -5.82 -25.87
N ASP A 274 14.55 -6.23 -25.66
CA ASP A 274 14.91 -7.59 -25.28
C ASP A 274 14.85 -7.69 -23.76
N VAL A 275 13.85 -8.41 -23.24
CA VAL A 275 13.60 -8.54 -21.80
C VAL A 275 13.94 -9.96 -21.38
N GLN A 276 14.77 -10.08 -20.34
CA GLN A 276 15.10 -11.34 -19.68
C GLN A 276 14.73 -11.25 -18.22
N VAL A 277 14.15 -12.32 -17.69
CA VAL A 277 13.67 -12.38 -16.30
C VAL A 277 14.35 -13.52 -15.56
N GLY A 278 14.64 -13.28 -14.29
CA GLY A 278 15.05 -14.31 -13.33
C GLY A 278 14.09 -14.34 -12.14
N GLU A 279 14.52 -14.97 -11.05
CA GLU A 279 13.74 -15.09 -9.82
C GLU A 279 13.55 -13.72 -9.13
N ASP A 280 14.63 -12.96 -8.98
CA ASP A 280 14.68 -11.70 -8.24
C ASP A 280 15.24 -10.52 -9.07
N TRP A 281 15.27 -10.66 -10.40
CA TRP A 281 15.82 -9.66 -11.30
C TRP A 281 15.14 -9.61 -12.67
N ILE A 282 15.23 -8.45 -13.31
CA ILE A 282 14.80 -8.22 -14.70
C ILE A 282 15.93 -7.51 -15.43
N SER A 283 16.26 -7.95 -16.64
CA SER A 283 17.20 -7.28 -17.52
C SER A 283 16.48 -6.84 -18.79
N LEU A 284 16.80 -5.63 -19.25
CA LEU A 284 16.26 -5.04 -20.47
C LEU A 284 17.42 -4.50 -21.31
N ASP A 285 17.48 -4.83 -22.60
CA ASP A 285 18.40 -4.24 -23.58
C ASP A 285 17.64 -3.82 -24.84
N MET A 286 17.81 -2.56 -25.27
CA MET A 286 17.26 -2.08 -26.54
C MET A 286 18.16 -2.35 -27.74
N HIS A 287 19.40 -2.80 -27.52
CA HIS A 287 20.43 -3.00 -28.54
C HIS A 287 20.68 -1.73 -29.36
N GLY A 288 20.54 -0.55 -28.74
CA GLY A 288 20.64 0.76 -29.39
C GLY A 288 19.47 1.12 -30.33
N LYS A 289 18.44 0.27 -30.43
CA LYS A 289 17.29 0.49 -31.31
C LYS A 289 16.33 1.52 -30.71
N GLN A 290 15.66 2.25 -31.59
CA GLN A 290 14.60 3.17 -31.19
C GLN A 290 13.34 2.36 -30.81
N PRO A 291 12.70 2.68 -29.66
CA PRO A 291 11.42 2.05 -29.30
C PRO A 291 10.35 2.27 -30.37
N LYS A 292 9.56 1.24 -30.64
CA LYS A 292 8.36 1.31 -31.48
C LYS A 292 7.21 1.93 -30.70
N ALA A 293 6.34 2.65 -31.39
CA ALA A 293 5.11 3.16 -30.79
C ALA A 293 4.20 2.00 -30.39
N VAL A 294 3.69 2.04 -29.16
CA VAL A 294 2.77 1.04 -28.60
C VAL A 294 1.54 1.72 -28.00
N SER A 295 0.37 1.11 -28.12
CA SER A 295 -0.85 1.58 -27.46
C SER A 295 -0.97 0.98 -26.06
N VAL A 296 -1.32 1.81 -25.09
CA VAL A 296 -1.52 1.44 -23.68
C VAL A 296 -2.86 1.99 -23.21
N ARG A 297 -3.56 1.24 -22.36
CA ARG A 297 -4.73 1.67 -21.61
C ARG A 297 -4.53 1.29 -20.15
N THR A 298 -4.74 2.23 -19.23
CA THR A 298 -4.70 1.96 -17.79
C THR A 298 -5.99 1.29 -17.33
N ALA A 299 -5.87 0.36 -16.39
CA ALA A 299 -6.97 -0.37 -15.74
C ALA A 299 -6.49 -0.83 -14.34
N PRO A 300 -7.41 -1.28 -13.45
CA PRO A 300 -7.01 -2.00 -12.23
C PRO A 300 -6.22 -3.27 -12.56
N TYR A 301 -5.34 -3.71 -11.65
CA TYR A 301 -4.50 -4.90 -11.83
C TYR A 301 -5.33 -6.20 -11.98
N PRO A 302 -4.85 -7.22 -12.73
CA PRO A 302 -3.66 -7.21 -13.59
C PRO A 302 -3.85 -6.43 -14.91
#